data_AF-A0A434UGX0-F1
#
_entry.id   AF-A0A434UGX0-F1
#
_cell.length_a   1.000
_cell.length_b   1.000
_cell.length_c   1.000
_cell.angle_alpha   90.00
_cell.angle_beta   90.00
_cell.angle_gamma   90.00
#
_symmetry.space_group_name_H-M   'P 1'
#
loop_
_entity.id
_entity.type
_entity.pdbx_description
1 polymer ?
#
loop_
_entity_poly.entity_id
_entity_poly.type
_entity_poly.pdbx_seq_one_letter_code
_entity_poly.pdbx_strand_id
1 'polypeptide(L)' 'MDENTTANELGLIWGADNIARAIGRKPGITLHMLQNDHIPGAKQVCGRWVIARTKLCEAFGLTEAA' A
#
# COMPACT_ATOMS: atom_id res chain seq x y z
N MET A 1 12.00 10.82 18.16
CA MET A 1 10.92 11.35 17.29
C MET A 1 11.35 11.06 15.86
N ASP A 2 10.44 10.49 15.10
CA ASP A 2 10.66 9.45 14.10
C ASP A 2 11.51 9.89 12.89
N GLU A 3 12.72 9.33 12.79
CA GLU A 3 13.66 9.44 11.68
C GLU A 3 13.31 8.39 10.62
N ASN A 4 12.50 8.74 9.63
CA ASN A 4 12.35 7.91 8.44
C ASN A 4 12.36 8.76 7.16
N THR A 5 13.44 9.53 7.01
CA THR A 5 13.72 10.43 5.87
C THR A 5 14.64 9.78 4.81
N THR A 6 14.89 8.47 4.88
CA THR A 6 15.72 7.77 3.89
C THR A 6 14.88 6.77 3.10
N ALA A 7 14.93 6.87 1.77
CA ALA A 7 14.32 5.97 0.76
C ALA A 7 12.97 6.41 0.13
N ASN A 8 12.96 7.53 -0.60
CA ASN A 8 11.89 7.82 -1.57
C ASN A 8 12.36 7.75 -3.03
N GLU A 9 13.15 6.73 -3.37
CA GLU A 9 13.38 6.34 -4.77
C GLU A 9 12.40 5.24 -5.23
N LEU A 10 11.79 4.51 -4.27
CA LEU A 10 10.93 3.36 -4.56
C LEU A 10 9.44 3.59 -4.25
N GLY A 11 9.07 4.72 -3.63
CA GLY A 11 7.66 5.07 -3.34
C GLY A 11 6.92 4.00 -2.52
N LEU A 12 7.58 3.38 -1.55
CA LEU A 12 7.02 2.28 -0.74
C LEU A 12 6.12 2.80 0.37
N ILE A 13 4.89 2.31 0.42
CA ILE A 13 3.88 2.57 1.45
C ILE A 13 3.93 1.44 2.47
N TRP A 14 4.16 1.78 3.73
CA TRP A 14 4.25 0.82 4.83
C TRP A 14 3.05 0.92 5.77
N GLY A 15 2.53 -0.24 6.17
CA GLY A 15 1.41 -0.40 7.09
C GLY A 15 0.07 -0.47 6.37
N ALA A 16 -0.81 -1.36 6.86
CA ALA A 16 -2.17 -1.49 6.33
C ALA A 16 -2.98 -0.19 6.46
N ASP A 17 -2.70 0.64 7.48
CA ASP A 17 -3.36 1.95 7.67
C ASP A 17 -3.01 2.94 6.56
N ASN A 18 -1.72 3.08 6.22
CA ASN A 18 -1.30 3.97 5.14
C ASN A 18 -1.80 3.50 3.77
N ILE A 19 -1.82 2.18 3.55
CA ILE A 19 -2.40 1.59 2.34
C ILE A 19 -3.91 1.87 2.29
N ALA A 20 -4.60 1.73 3.43
CA ALA A 20 -6.03 2.00 3.52
C ALA A 20 -6.35 3.48 3.25
N ARG A 21 -5.54 4.40 3.80
CA ARG A 21 -5.61 5.84 3.51
C ARG A 21 -5.38 6.13 2.02
N ALA A 22 -4.41 5.46 1.40
CA ALA A 22 -4.13 5.63 -0.02
C ALA A 22 -5.27 5.16 -0.94
N ILE A 23 -6.02 4.12 -0.53
CA ILE A 23 -7.18 3.58 -1.28
C ILE A 23 -8.49 4.28 -0.87
N GLY A 24 -8.50 5.06 0.22
CA GLY A 24 -9.72 5.66 0.79
C GLY A 24 -10.67 4.61 1.39
N ARG A 25 -10.12 3.57 2.03
CA ARG A 25 -10.88 2.48 2.68
C ARG A 25 -10.58 2.39 4.18
N LYS A 26 -11.41 1.65 4.91
CA LYS A 26 -11.16 1.35 6.33
C LYS A 26 -10.00 0.36 6.46
N PRO A 27 -9.09 0.55 7.44
CA PRO A 27 -7.91 -0.30 7.62
C PRO A 27 -8.24 -1.78 7.85
N GLY A 28 -9.36 -2.10 8.52
CA GLY A 28 -9.79 -3.48 8.70
C GLY A 28 -10.19 -4.18 7.40
N ILE A 29 -10.85 -3.46 6.48
CA ILE A 29 -11.23 -4.00 5.16
C ILE A 29 -9.97 -4.15 4.30
N THR A 30 -9.09 -3.15 4.32
CA THR A 30 -7.82 -3.22 3.60
C THR A 30 -6.94 -4.36 4.10
N LEU A 31 -6.86 -4.59 5.40
CA LEU A 31 -6.12 -5.73 5.96
C LEU A 31 -6.70 -7.06 5.46
N HIS A 32 -8.03 -7.18 5.43
CA HIS A 32 -8.68 -8.38 4.91
C HIS A 32 -8.42 -8.57 3.40
N MET A 33 -8.45 -7.48 2.62
CA MET A 33 -8.10 -7.49 1.18
C MET A 33 -6.64 -7.86 0.94
N LEU A 34 -5.73 -7.37 1.77
CA LEU A 34 -4.31 -7.71 1.72
C LEU A 34 -4.09 -9.20 2.02
N GLN A 35 -4.78 -9.75 3.02
CA GLN A 35 -4.70 -11.18 3.38
C GLN A 35 -5.31 -12.12 2.34
N ASN A 36 -6.29 -11.66 1.55
CA ASN A 36 -6.96 -12.44 0.50
C ASN A 36 -6.34 -12.20 -0.89
N ASP A 37 -5.14 -11.61 -0.96
CA ASP A 37 -4.43 -11.33 -2.23
C ASP A 37 -5.23 -10.47 -3.24
N HIS A 38 -6.21 -9.68 -2.78
CA HIS A 38 -6.98 -8.77 -3.63
C HIS A 38 -6.18 -7.52 -4.07
N ILE A 39 -5.04 -7.25 -3.43
CA ILE A 39 -4.15 -6.13 -3.78
C ILE A 39 -2.86 -6.71 -4.35
N PRO A 40 -2.76 -6.89 -5.68
CA PRO A 40 -1.56 -7.44 -6.30
C PRO A 40 -0.35 -6.53 -6.05
N GLY A 41 0.75 -7.13 -5.60
CA GLY A 41 1.99 -6.41 -5.30
C GLY A 41 2.12 -5.91 -3.85
N ALA A 42 1.13 -6.16 -3.00
CA ALA A 42 1.30 -6.04 -1.57
C ALA A 42 2.13 -7.21 -1.02
N LYS A 43 3.09 -6.92 -0.16
CA LYS A 43 3.93 -7.93 0.49
C LYS A 43 3.89 -7.75 1.99
N GLN A 44 3.80 -8.85 2.72
CA GLN A 44 4.00 -8.83 4.17
C GLN A 44 5.50 -8.97 4.48
N VAL A 45 6.06 -7.98 5.17
CA VAL A 45 7.45 -7.95 5.61
C VAL A 45 7.49 -7.70 7.10
N CYS A 46 8.02 -8.66 7.87
CA CYS A 46 8.19 -8.55 9.34
C CYS A 46 6.90 -8.13 10.07
N GLY A 47 5.75 -8.70 9.70
CA GLY A 47 4.45 -8.39 10.32
C GLY A 47 3.84 -7.05 9.91
N ARG A 48 4.48 -6.28 9.02
CA ARG A 48 3.91 -5.07 8.40
C ARG A 48 3.65 -5.31 6.92
N TRP A 49 2.59 -4.71 6.40
CA TRP A 49 2.30 -4.73 4.97
C TRP A 49 3.07 -3.63 4.26
N VAL A 50 3.71 -3.94 3.15
CA VAL A 50 4.41 -2.98 2.30
C VAL A 50 3.90 -3.11 0.87
N ILE A 51 3.68 -1.99 0.20
CA ILE A 51 3.33 -1.95 -1.22
C ILE A 51 3.95 -0.72 -1.88
N ALA A 52 4.41 -0.86 -3.12
CA ALA A 52 4.84 0.30 -3.90
C ALA A 52 3.62 1.10 -4.37
N ARG A 53 3.67 2.44 -4.26
CA ARG A 53 2.59 3.32 -4.73
C ARG A 53 2.24 3.10 -6.20
N THR A 54 3.24 2.81 -7.05
CA THR A 54 3.04 2.47 -8.46
C THR A 54 2.20 1.20 -8.63
N LYS A 55 2.54 0.14 -7.88
CA LYS A 55 1.81 -1.14 -7.91
C LYS A 55 0.39 -1.00 -7.38
N LEU A 56 0.21 -0.17 -6.35
CA LEU A 56 -1.12 0.19 -5.85
C LEU A 56 -1.93 0.89 -6.96
N CYS A 57 -1.35 1.87 -7.64
CA CYS A 57 -2.00 2.59 -8.73
C CYS A 57 -2.40 1.66 -9.89
N GLU A 58 -1.50 0.75 -10.29
CA GLU A 58 -1.74 -0.29 -11.30
C GLU A 58 -2.86 -1.24 -10.87
N ALA A 59 -2.83 -1.72 -9.61
CA ALA A 59 -3.80 -2.67 -9.06
C ALA A 59 -5.24 -2.14 -9.07
N PHE A 60 -5.41 -0.84 -8.82
CA PHE A 60 -6.71 -0.20 -8.76
C PHE A 60 -7.12 0.48 -10.07
N GLY A 61 -6.31 0.36 -11.13
CA GLY A 61 -6.63 0.93 -12.44
C GLY A 61 -6.76 2.45 -12.43
N LEU A 62 -6.12 3.13 -11.46
CA LEU A 62 -5.99 4.60 -11.44
C LEU A 62 -4.92 5.01 -12.47
N THR A 63 -5.10 4.63 -13.73
CA THR A 63 -4.64 5.46 -14.83
C THR A 63 -5.64 6.60 -14.87
N GLU A 64 -5.21 7.81 -14.54
CA GLU A 64 -5.98 8.99 -14.94
C GLU A 64 -6.26 8.85 -16.43
N ALA A 65 -7.53 8.97 -16.80
CA ALA A 65 -7.98 8.92 -18.17
C ALA A 65 -7.16 9.92 -19.01
N ALA A 66 -6.50 9.43 -20.05
CA ALA A 66 -6.06 10.23 -21.18
C ALA A 66 -7.19 10.28 -22.22
#